data_AF-A0A7X7PW85-F1
#
_entry.id   AF-A0A7X7PW85-F1
#
_cell.length_a   1.000
_cell.length_b   1.000
_cell.length_c   1.000
_cell.angle_alpha   90.00
_cell.angle_beta   90.00
_cell.angle_gamma   90.00
#
_symmetry.space_group_name_H-M   'P 1'
#
loop_
_entity.id
_entity.type
_entity.pdbx_description
1 polymer ?
#
loop_
_entity_poly.entity_id
_entity_poly.type
_entity_poly.pdbx_seq_one_letter_code
_entity_poly.pdbx_strand_id
1 'polypeptide(L)' 'GIAGHLSICDDVVLTGRAFVTSSIRKPGTYSSGLPVEEASRFRRNAARFYQLDAFVREVRKERRDAAADDEDASSEE' A
#
# COMPACT_ATOMS: atom_id res chain seq x y z
N GLY A 1 -12.28 -4.50 -14.98
CA GLY A 1 -13.70 -4.33 -14.64
C GLY A 1 -13.93 -2.91 -14.17
N ILE A 2 -15.08 -2.33 -14.49
CA ILE A 2 -15.44 -0.98 -14.06
C ILE A 2 -16.81 -1.11 -13.39
N ALA A 3 -16.95 -0.61 -12.16
CA ALA A 3 -18.23 -0.60 -11.47
C ALA A 3 -19.21 0.37 -12.15
N GLY A 4 -20.51 0.18 -11.92
CA GLY A 4 -21.54 1.08 -12.44
C GLY A 4 -21.51 2.47 -11.77
N HIS A 5 -22.15 3.45 -12.40
CA HIS A 5 -22.35 4.81 -11.86
C HIS A 5 -21.05 5.59 -11.57
N LEU A 6 -20.02 5.36 -12.38
CA LEU A 6 -18.75 6.09 -12.29
C LEU A 6 -18.58 7.06 -13.46
N SER A 7 -17.78 8.09 -13.25
CA SER A 7 -17.30 8.99 -14.31
C SER A 7 -15.79 8.85 -14.44
N ILE A 8 -15.30 8.74 -15.67
CA ILE A 8 -13.87 8.66 -16.00
C ILE A 8 -13.58 9.86 -16.91
N CYS A 9 -12.64 10.71 -16.53
CA CYS A 9 -12.22 11.84 -17.36
C CYS A 9 -11.42 11.39 -18.58
N ASP A 10 -11.19 12.33 -19.49
CA ASP A 10 -10.36 12.09 -20.66
C ASP A 10 -8.90 11.78 -20.27
N ASP A 11 -8.17 11.21 -21.23
CA ASP A 11 -6.74 10.85 -21.11
C ASP A 11 -6.41 9.90 -19.94
N VAL A 12 -7.30 8.94 -19.68
CA VAL A 12 -7.10 7.87 -18.70
C VAL A 12 -6.69 6.57 -19.39
N VAL A 13 -5.60 5.96 -18.93
CA VAL A 13 -5.17 4.62 -19.33
C VAL A 13 -5.36 3.66 -18.16
N LEU A 14 -6.13 2.59 -18.37
CA LEU A 14 -6.30 1.50 -17.41
C LEU A 14 -5.43 0.31 -17.82
N THR A 15 -4.56 -0.16 -16.93
CA THR A 15 -3.75 -1.36 -17.22
C THR A 15 -4.58 -2.65 -17.13
N GLY A 16 -4.03 -3.73 -17.69
CA GLY A 16 -4.70 -5.03 -17.73
C GLY A 16 -5.15 -5.50 -16.35
N ARG A 17 -6.36 -6.07 -16.27
CA ARG A 17 -6.99 -6.56 -15.02
C ARG A 17 -7.30 -5.48 -13.97
N ALA A 18 -7.20 -4.19 -14.33
CA ALA A 18 -7.66 -3.13 -13.44
C ALA A 18 -9.15 -3.28 -13.08
N PHE A 19 -9.51 -2.95 -11.85
CA PHE A 19 -10.85 -2.97 -11.27
C PHE A 19 -11.15 -1.60 -10.67
N VAL A 20 -11.97 -0.81 -11.37
CA VAL A 20 -12.26 0.58 -11.02
C VAL A 20 -13.51 0.63 -10.16
N THR A 21 -13.37 1.10 -8.92
CA THR A 21 -14.45 1.18 -7.91
C THR A 21 -14.92 2.61 -7.62
N SER A 22 -14.23 3.63 -8.14
CA SER A 22 -14.54 5.04 -7.93
C SER A 22 -14.26 5.89 -9.18
N SER A 23 -14.87 7.06 -9.27
CA SER A 23 -14.69 7.96 -10.41
C SER A 23 -13.26 8.48 -10.50
N ILE A 24 -12.71 8.53 -11.72
CA ILE A 24 -11.37 9.04 -12.02
C ILE A 24 -11.51 10.45 -12.58
N ARG A 25 -10.98 11.45 -11.85
CA ARG A 25 -11.11 12.88 -12.19
C ARG A 25 -9.81 13.51 -12.69
N LYS A 26 -8.74 12.72 -12.78
CA LYS A 26 -7.42 13.21 -13.21
C LYS A 26 -6.92 12.31 -14.34
N PRO A 27 -6.36 12.90 -15.42
CA PRO A 27 -5.76 12.12 -16.49
C PRO A 27 -4.54 11.36 -15.97
N GLY A 28 -4.21 10.24 -16.61
CA GLY A 28 -3.05 9.43 -16.28
C GLY A 28 -3.27 7.93 -16.36
N THR A 29 -2.25 7.17 -15.95
CA THR A 29 -2.25 5.71 -15.98
C THR A 29 -2.58 5.13 -14.61
N TYR A 30 -3.65 4.34 -14.56
CA TYR A 30 -4.13 3.68 -13.36
C TYR A 30 -3.98 2.16 -13.49
N SER A 31 -3.57 1.53 -12.39
CA SER A 31 -3.40 0.09 -12.29
C SER A 31 -4.07 -0.41 -11.03
N SER A 32 -4.58 -1.64 -11.06
CA SER A 32 -5.03 -2.29 -9.85
C SER A 32 -4.86 -3.80 -9.93
N GLY A 33 -4.85 -4.43 -8.78
CA GLY A 33 -4.77 -5.87 -8.65
C GLY A 33 -3.36 -6.33 -8.30
N LEU A 34 -3.32 -7.40 -7.53
CA LEU A 34 -2.10 -8.12 -7.23
C LEU A 34 -1.89 -9.21 -8.30
N PRO A 35 -0.65 -9.64 -8.55
CA PRO A 35 -0.39 -10.84 -9.35
C PRO A 35 -1.18 -12.04 -8.82
N VAL A 36 -1.48 -12.98 -9.72
CA VAL A 36 -2.11 -14.24 -9.32
C VAL A 36 -1.16 -15.00 -8.39
N GLU A 37 -1.69 -15.50 -7.28
CA GLU A 37 -0.97 -16.33 -6.32
C GLU A 37 -1.83 -17.54 -5.93
N GLU A 38 -1.19 -18.56 -5.34
CA GLU A 38 -1.90 -19.67 -4.70
C GLU A 38 -2.86 -19.14 -3.63
N ALA A 39 -4.09 -19.66 -3.58
CA ALA A 39 -5.15 -19.13 -2.71
C ALA A 39 -4.74 -19.08 -1.21
N SER A 40 -3.94 -20.04 -0.74
CA SER A 40 -3.44 -20.05 0.64
C SER A 40 -2.48 -18.88 0.92
N ARG A 41 -1.57 -18.61 0.00
CA ARG A 41 -0.61 -17.49 0.03
C ARG A 41 -1.33 -16.15 -0.14
N PHE A 42 -2.25 -16.07 -1.09
CA PHE A 42 -3.06 -14.88 -1.32
C PHE A 42 -3.83 -14.47 -0.06
N ARG A 43 -4.51 -15.41 0.63
CA ARG A 43 -5.25 -15.10 1.87
C ARG A 43 -4.33 -14.55 2.98
N ARG A 44 -3.14 -15.11 3.15
CA ARG A 44 -2.15 -14.60 4.12
C ARG A 44 -1.69 -13.19 3.77
N ASN A 45 -1.41 -12.95 2.49
CA ASN A 45 -0.97 -11.63 2.02
C ASN A 45 -2.09 -10.58 2.12
N ALA A 46 -3.32 -10.95 1.75
CA ALA A 46 -4.50 -10.10 1.89
C ALA A 46 -4.73 -9.63 3.34
N ALA A 47 -4.58 -10.53 4.33
CA ALA A 47 -4.69 -10.15 5.73
C ALA A 47 -3.62 -9.14 6.17
N ARG A 48 -2.38 -9.28 5.65
CA ARG A 48 -1.27 -8.36 5.96
C ARG A 48 -1.45 -6.97 5.37
N PHE A 49 -2.15 -6.81 4.25
CA PHE A 49 -2.47 -5.48 3.71
C PHE A 49 -3.26 -4.63 4.72
N TYR A 50 -4.17 -5.23 5.48
CA TYR A 50 -4.90 -4.53 6.54
C TYR A 50 -4.06 -4.21 7.79
N GLN A 51 -2.88 -4.84 7.92
CA GLN A 51 -1.95 -4.64 9.04
C GLN A 51 -0.82 -3.68 8.69
N LEU A 52 -0.72 -3.21 7.44
CA LEU A 52 0.44 -2.47 6.95
C LEU A 52 0.70 -1.18 7.76
N ASP A 53 -0.36 -0.47 8.14
CA ASP A 53 -0.26 0.73 8.97
C ASP A 53 0.31 0.44 10.35
N ALA A 54 -0.04 -0.71 10.95
CA ALA A 54 0.51 -1.12 12.24
C ALA A 54 2.00 -1.43 12.13
N PHE A 55 2.40 -2.20 11.10
CA PHE A 55 3.81 -2.49 10.84
C PHE A 55 4.64 -1.21 10.58
N VAL A 56 4.10 -0.23 9.85
CA VAL A 56 4.79 1.04 9.62
C VAL A 56 5.00 1.80 10.93
N ARG A 57 4.04 1.78 11.85
CA ARG A 57 4.19 2.43 13.17
C ARG A 57 5.23 1.72 14.02
N GLU A 58 5.21 0.39 14.03
CA GLU A 58 6.15 -0.43 14.79
C GLU A 58 7.59 -0.23 14.31
N VAL A 59 7.85 -0.33 13.01
CA VAL A 59 9.18 -0.06 12.42
C VAL A 59 9.66 1.36 12.72
N ARG A 60 8.77 2.36 12.72
CA ARG A 60 9.13 3.74 13.09
C ARG A 60 9.47 3.90 14.57
N LYS A 61 8.79 3.14 15.44
CA LYS A 61 9.08 3.13 16.87
C LYS A 61 10.45 2.49 17.11
N GLU A 62 10.68 1.29 16.58
CA GLU A 62 11.95 0.58 16.70
C GLU A 62 13.14 1.43 16.23
N ARG A 63 13.00 2.14 15.10
CA ARG A 63 14.05 3.06 14.61
C ARG A 63 14.31 4.26 15.53
N ARG A 64 13.29 4.73 16.26
CA ARG A 64 13.44 5.83 17.22
C ARG A 64 14.14 5.33 18.48
N ASP A 65 13.72 4.18 18.97
CA ASP A 65 14.27 3.56 20.17
C ASP A 65 15.76 3.24 19.94
N ALA A 66 16.10 2.65 18.78
CA ALA A 66 17.49 2.40 18.40
C ALA A 66 18.35 3.68 18.28
N ALA A 67 17.77 4.80 17.82
CA ALA A 67 18.48 6.07 17.75
C ALA A 67 18.70 6.70 19.14
N ALA A 68 17.79 6.47 20.08
CA ALA A 68 17.96 6.92 21.46
C ALA A 68 19.05 6.10 22.19
N ASP A 69 19.09 4.78 21.95
CA ASP A 69 20.12 3.90 22.50
C ASP A 69 21.54 4.31 22.02
N ASP A 70 21.68 4.72 20.75
CA ASP A 70 22.95 5.23 20.19
C ASP A 70 23.36 6.60 20.79
N GLU A 71 22.41 7.51 21.04
CA GLU A 71 22.68 8.82 21.65
C GLU A 71 23.13 8.68 23.11
N ASP A 72 22.47 7.82 23.90
CA ASP A 72 22.84 7.55 25.29
C ASP A 72 24.26 6.94 25.37
N ALA A 73 24.60 5.99 24.50
CA ALA A 73 25.94 5.38 24.44
C ALA A 73 27.06 6.38 24.10
N SER A 74 26.76 7.42 23.29
CA SER A 74 27.72 8.47 22.94
C SER A 74 27.91 9.54 24.02
N SER A 75 27.01 9.61 25.01
CA SER A 75 27.07 10.54 26.13
C SER A 75 27.85 10.01 27.34
N GLU A 76 28.12 8.69 27.35
CA GLU A 76 28.86 7.98 28.40
C GLU A 76 30.36 7.79 28.08
N GLU A 77 30.83 8.21 26.89
CA GLU A 77 32.25 8.33 26.49
C GLU A 77 32.81 9.75 26.65
#